data_AF-A0A246JLG6-F1
#
_entry.id   AF-A0A246JLG6-F1
#
_cell.length_a   1.000
_cell.length_b   1.000
_cell.length_c   1.000
_cell.angle_alpha   90.00
_cell.angle_beta   90.00
_cell.angle_gamma   90.00
#
_symmetry.space_group_name_H-M   'P 1'
#
loop_
_entity.id
_entity.type
_entity.pdbx_description
1 polymer ?
#
loop_
_entity_poly.entity_id
_entity_poly.type
_entity_poly.pdbx_seq_one_letter_code
_entity_poly.pdbx_strand_id
1 'polypeptide(L)'
;MTLGPPAQAAGWIAALKNTPAESFDDEDLQMFLAAGVKALNAEGTPEVVNWSNPATGAAGRFKELRRTETKDGRTCKRLQIWVSMKKWGEKSSVWMACKSEQGRWGLAAAK
;
A
#
# COMPACT_ATOMS: atom_id res chain seq x y z
N MET A 1 -9.08 -5.11 26.70
CA MET A 1 -9.67 -5.25 25.35
C MET A 1 -8.55 -5.00 24.35
N THR A 2 -7.97 -6.05 23.78
CA THR A 2 -6.93 -5.92 22.75
C THR A 2 -7.61 -5.53 21.44
N LEU A 3 -7.50 -4.25 21.07
CA LEU A 3 -7.88 -3.76 19.76
C LEU A 3 -6.89 -4.36 18.75
N GLY A 4 -7.26 -5.50 18.15
CA GLY A 4 -6.56 -5.99 16.97
C GLY A 4 -6.57 -4.92 15.88
N PRO A 5 -5.51 -4.80 15.08
CA PRO A 5 -5.48 -3.84 13.98
C PRO A 5 -6.71 -4.07 13.09
N PRO A 6 -7.36 -3.00 12.60
CA PRO A 6 -8.52 -3.14 11.75
C PRO A 6 -8.16 -4.04 10.56
N ALA A 7 -9.06 -4.95 10.17
CA ALA A 7 -8.83 -5.92 9.10
C ALA A 7 -8.31 -5.28 7.78
N GLN A 8 -8.53 -3.97 7.61
CA GLN A 8 -7.99 -3.19 6.51
C GLN A 8 -6.46 -3.00 6.56
N ALA A 9 -5.86 -2.76 7.74
CA ALA A 9 -4.41 -2.63 7.91
C ALA A 9 -3.70 -4.00 7.86
N ALA A 10 -4.38 -5.05 8.32
CA ALA A 10 -3.84 -6.42 8.28
C ALA A 10 -3.52 -6.89 6.85
N GLY A 11 -4.34 -6.51 5.86
CA GLY A 11 -4.06 -6.79 4.45
C GLY A 11 -2.77 -6.12 3.97
N TRP A 12 -2.58 -4.84 4.29
CA TRP A 12 -1.39 -4.08 3.92
C TRP A 12 -0.11 -4.63 4.58
N ILE A 13 -0.19 -5.05 5.83
CA ILE A 13 0.94 -5.70 6.52
C ILE A 13 1.28 -7.04 5.84
N ALA A 14 0.27 -7.82 5.42
CA ALA A 14 0.51 -9.04 4.67
C ALA A 14 1.24 -8.80 3.34
N ALA A 15 1.03 -7.64 2.70
CA ALA A 15 1.74 -7.25 1.49
C ALA A 15 3.24 -6.97 1.71
N LEU A 16 3.66 -6.77 2.96
CA LEU A 16 5.05 -6.53 3.34
C LEU A 16 5.82 -7.82 3.67
N LYS A 17 5.14 -8.96 3.78
CA LYS A 17 5.78 -10.25 4.10
C LYS A 17 6.77 -10.65 3.01
N ASN A 18 7.93 -11.16 3.42
CA ASN A 18 9.11 -11.49 2.61
C ASN A 18 9.73 -10.29 1.90
N THR A 19 9.63 -9.10 2.48
CA THR A 19 10.23 -7.87 1.93
C THR A 19 11.07 -7.15 3.00
N PRO A 20 11.95 -6.20 2.61
CA PRO A 20 12.66 -5.35 3.56
C PRO A 20 11.77 -4.61 4.56
N ALA A 21 10.50 -4.42 4.22
CA ALA A 21 9.53 -3.75 5.06
C ALA A 21 9.13 -4.53 6.31
N GLU A 22 9.56 -5.78 6.47
CA GLU A 22 9.45 -6.49 7.76
C GLU A 22 10.28 -5.83 8.87
N SER A 23 11.25 -5.00 8.51
CA SER A 23 12.07 -4.21 9.45
C SER A 23 11.59 -2.77 9.64
N PHE A 24 10.43 -2.40 9.09
CA PHE A 24 9.84 -1.08 9.29
C PHE A 24 9.43 -0.91 10.75
N ASP A 25 9.75 0.26 11.31
CA ASP A 25 9.14 0.70 12.55
C ASP A 25 7.74 1.32 12.30
N ASP A 26 7.13 1.83 13.37
CA ASP A 26 5.80 2.42 13.30
C ASP A 26 5.75 3.67 12.41
N GLU A 27 6.82 4.47 12.37
CA GLU A 27 6.89 5.68 11.54
C GLU A 27 7.02 5.31 10.06
N ASP A 28 7.91 4.37 9.74
CA ASP A 28 8.06 3.80 8.41
C ASP A 28 6.73 3.22 7.89
N LEU A 29 6.02 2.48 8.75
CA LEU A 29 4.72 1.90 8.41
C LEU A 29 3.66 2.98 8.17
N GLN A 30 3.63 4.04 8.97
CA GLN A 30 2.71 5.17 8.76
C GLN A 30 2.99 5.89 7.45
N MET A 31 4.27 6.17 7.13
CA MET A 31 4.65 6.80 5.86
C MET A 31 4.28 5.93 4.66
N PHE A 32 4.54 4.62 4.74
CA PHE A 32 4.13 3.65 3.72
C PHE A 32 2.62 3.67 3.49
N LEU A 33 1.81 3.57 4.56
CA LEU A 33 0.35 3.55 4.47
C LEU A 33 -0.20 4.87 3.92
N ALA A 34 0.34 6.01 4.36
CA ALA A 34 -0.05 7.33 3.87
C ALA A 34 0.23 7.48 2.36
N ALA A 35 1.39 7.03 1.90
CA ALA A 35 1.74 7.04 0.48
C ALA A 35 0.84 6.09 -0.34
N GLY A 36 0.50 4.92 0.19
CA GLY A 36 -0.44 3.99 -0.43
C GLY A 36 -1.84 4.60 -0.60
N VAL A 37 -2.36 5.25 0.45
CA VAL A 37 -3.65 5.96 0.39
C VAL A 37 -3.60 7.11 -0.62
N LYS A 38 -2.50 7.88 -0.67
CA LYS A 38 -2.31 8.95 -1.66
C LYS A 38 -2.37 8.40 -3.09
N ALA A 39 -1.65 7.30 -3.38
CA ALA A 39 -1.67 6.65 -4.69
C ALA A 39 -3.08 6.16 -5.07
N LEU A 40 -3.83 5.62 -4.10
CA LEU A 40 -5.19 5.15 -4.33
C LEU A 40 -6.21 6.27 -4.52
N ASN A 41 -6.04 7.41 -3.86
CA ASN A 41 -6.91 8.58 -4.01
C ASN A 41 -6.59 9.44 -5.23
N ALA A 42 -5.46 9.22 -5.90
CA ALA A 42 -5.11 9.97 -7.12
C ALA A 42 -6.17 9.78 -8.22
N GLU A 43 -6.57 10.88 -8.85
CA GLU A 43 -7.48 10.88 -10.00
C GLU A 43 -6.74 11.35 -11.26
N GLY A 44 -7.24 10.97 -12.44
CA GLY A 44 -6.57 11.26 -13.70
C GLY A 44 -5.44 10.27 -14.03
N THR A 45 -4.34 10.80 -14.60
CA THR A 45 -3.23 10.00 -15.11
C THR A 45 -2.49 9.29 -13.97
N PRO A 46 -2.20 7.99 -14.09
CA PRO A 46 -1.42 7.26 -13.09
C PRO A 46 -0.01 7.83 -12.89
N GLU A 47 0.21 8.46 -11.74
CA GLU A 47 1.53 8.95 -11.31
C GLU A 47 2.19 8.00 -10.32
N VAL A 48 3.52 8.09 -10.25
CA VAL A 48 4.30 7.36 -9.25
C VAL A 48 4.34 8.18 -7.96
N VAL A 49 3.80 7.63 -6.88
CA VAL A 49 3.88 8.23 -5.55
C VAL A 49 5.10 7.64 -4.84
N ASN A 50 6.10 8.48 -4.58
CA ASN A 50 7.31 8.11 -3.85
C ASN A 50 7.22 8.53 -2.38
N TRP A 51 7.90 7.80 -1.51
CA TRP A 51 8.07 8.14 -0.10
C TRP A 51 9.41 7.62 0.42
N SER A 52 9.94 8.25 1.46
CA SER A 52 11.15 7.81 2.15
C SER A 52 11.23 8.35 3.56
N ASN A 53 11.80 7.57 4.46
CA ASN A 53 12.21 7.97 5.80
C ASN A 53 13.76 8.04 5.86
N PRO A 54 14.37 9.25 5.86
CA PRO A 54 15.83 9.38 5.93
C PRO A 54 16.45 8.84 7.23
N ALA A 55 15.69 8.78 8.33
CA ALA A 55 16.19 8.36 9.64
C ALA A 55 16.49 6.85 9.69
N THR A 56 15.60 6.05 9.11
CA THR A 56 15.72 4.58 9.04
C THR A 56 16.34 4.11 7.73
N GLY A 57 16.23 4.94 6.68
CA GLY A 57 16.57 4.59 5.30
C GLY A 57 15.50 3.72 4.63
N ALA A 58 14.29 3.64 5.19
CA ALA A 58 13.14 3.05 4.53
C ALA A 58 12.70 3.91 3.36
N ALA A 59 12.32 3.28 2.25
CA ALA A 59 11.76 3.97 1.12
C ALA A 59 10.83 3.08 0.31
N GLY A 60 10.07 3.70 -0.57
CA GLY A 60 9.24 2.97 -1.50
C GLY A 60 8.53 3.86 -2.49
N ARG A 61 7.77 3.19 -3.36
CA ARG A 61 6.91 3.86 -4.32
C ARG A 61 5.69 3.03 -4.66
N PHE A 62 4.65 3.72 -5.12
CA PHE A 62 3.40 3.14 -5.59
C PHE A 62 3.11 3.65 -6.99
N LYS A 63 2.65 2.75 -7.88
CA LYS A 63 2.17 3.11 -9.21
C LYS A 63 0.83 2.46 -9.46
N GLU A 64 -0.18 3.25 -9.82
CA GLU A 64 -1.44 2.71 -10.33
C GLU A 64 -1.20 2.07 -11.71
N LEU A 65 -1.50 0.77 -11.81
CA LEU A 65 -1.41 0.02 -13.05
C LEU A 65 -2.75 -0.01 -13.78
N ARG A 66 -3.85 -0.06 -13.01
CA ARG A 66 -5.20 -0.18 -13.56
C ARG A 66 -6.25 0.26 -12.56
N ARG A 67 -7.29 0.93 -13.06
CA ARG A 67 -8.56 1.18 -12.38
C ARG A 67 -9.65 0.29 -12.96
N THR A 68 -10.52 -0.23 -12.10
CA THR A 68 -11.71 -0.99 -12.49
C THR A 68 -12.87 -0.61 -11.59
N GLU A 69 -14.05 -0.49 -12.15
CA GLU A 69 -15.30 -0.45 -11.38
C GLU A 69 -15.91 -1.84 -11.35
N THR A 70 -16.32 -2.28 -10.17
CA THR A 70 -17.03 -3.55 -9.99
C THR A 70 -18.51 -3.38 -10.37
N LYS A 71 -19.22 -4.50 -10.56
CA LYS A 71 -20.65 -4.48 -10.93
C LYS A 71 -21.55 -3.77 -9.91
N ASP A 72 -21.12 -3.76 -8.65
CA ASP A 72 -21.75 -3.07 -7.52
C ASP A 72 -21.23 -1.64 -7.30
N GLY A 73 -20.52 -1.07 -8.28
CA GLY A 73 -20.09 0.33 -8.27
C GLY A 73 -18.88 0.65 -7.38
N ARG A 74 -18.17 -0.35 -6.85
CA ARG A 74 -16.95 -0.13 -6.08
C ARG A 74 -15.77 0.09 -7.01
N THR A 75 -14.97 1.10 -6.71
CA THR A 75 -13.69 1.32 -7.39
C THR A 75 -12.62 0.38 -6.83
N CYS A 76 -11.98 -0.40 -7.69
CA CYS A 76 -10.77 -1.13 -7.38
C CYS A 76 -9.60 -0.62 -8.21
N LYS A 77 -8.41 -0.61 -7.62
CA LYS A 77 -7.16 -0.22 -8.26
C LYS A 77 -6.13 -1.29 -8.07
N ARG A 78 -5.39 -1.59 -9.14
CA ARG A 78 -4.19 -2.43 -9.09
C ARG A 78 -2.98 -1.52 -8.94
N LEU A 79 -2.18 -1.75 -7.92
CA LEU A 79 -0.96 -1.01 -7.64
C LEU A 79 0.25 -1.92 -7.80
N GLN A 80 1.30 -1.39 -8.40
CA GLN A 80 2.64 -1.90 -8.18
C GLN A 80 3.24 -1.18 -6.98
N ILE A 81 3.79 -1.94 -6.05
CA ILE A 81 4.38 -1.47 -4.80
C ILE A 81 5.85 -1.83 -4.85
N TRP A 82 6.72 -0.89 -4.52
CA TRP A 82 8.14 -1.13 -4.27
C TRP A 82 8.48 -0.67 -2.87
N VAL A 83 9.25 -1.48 -2.15
CA VAL A 83 9.78 -1.17 -0.82
C VAL A 83 11.27 -1.49 -0.77
N SER A 84 12.03 -0.66 -0.08
CA SER A 84 13.46 -0.83 0.12
C SER A 84 13.88 -0.33 1.50
N MET A 85 15.05 -0.79 1.95
CA MET A 85 15.72 -0.32 3.16
C MET A 85 17.19 -0.09 2.81
N LYS A 86 17.88 0.84 3.49
CA LYS A 86 19.30 1.15 3.20
C LYS A 86 20.22 -0.08 3.12
N LYS A 87 19.96 -1.11 3.93
CA LYS A 87 20.78 -2.33 3.99
C LYS A 87 20.30 -3.45 3.05
N TRP A 88 19.09 -3.35 2.49
CA TRP A 88 18.41 -4.44 1.78
C TRP A 88 17.93 -3.95 0.41
N GLY A 89 18.12 -4.75 -0.64
CA GLY A 89 17.70 -4.38 -1.99
C GLY A 89 16.18 -4.13 -2.11
N GLU A 90 15.77 -3.39 -3.14
CA GLU A 90 14.36 -3.12 -3.42
C GLU A 90 13.61 -4.43 -3.76
N LYS A 91 12.40 -4.56 -3.22
CA LYS A 91 11.44 -5.60 -3.60
C LYS A 91 10.18 -4.96 -4.14
N SER A 92 9.52 -5.65 -5.07
CA SER A 92 8.25 -5.20 -5.62
C SER A 92 7.19 -6.27 -5.63
N SER A 93 5.94 -5.85 -5.54
CA SER A 93 4.76 -6.72 -5.61
C SER A 93 3.61 -5.96 -6.27
N VAL A 94 2.61 -6.71 -6.74
CA VAL A 94 1.40 -6.13 -7.35
C VAL A 94 0.20 -6.54 -6.49
N TRP A 95 -0.57 -5.55 -6.07
CA TRP A 95 -1.74 -5.74 -5.20
C TRP A 95 -2.97 -5.08 -5.79
N MET A 96 -4.13 -5.62 -5.45
CA MET A 96 -5.41 -5.00 -5.75
C MET A 96 -5.98 -4.41 -4.47
N ALA A 97 -6.41 -3.15 -4.51
CA ALA A 97 -7.13 -2.50 -3.43
C ALA A 97 -8.51 -2.10 -3.93
N CYS A 98 -9.54 -2.25 -3.09
CA CYS A 98 -10.90 -1.82 -3.40
C CYS A 98 -11.38 -0.80 -2.37
N LYS A 99 -12.11 0.21 -2.85
CA LYS A 99 -12.74 1.22 -2.03
C LYS A 99 -14.05 0.65 -1.49
N SER A 100 -14.19 0.70 -0.17
CA SER A 100 -15.44 0.39 0.52
C SER A 100 -16.47 1.49 0.31
N GLU A 101 -17.74 1.20 0.62
CA GLU A 101 -18.83 2.19 0.62
C GLU A 101 -18.55 3.40 1.52
N GLN A 102 -17.77 3.19 2.59
CA GLN A 102 -17.34 4.24 3.52
C GLN A 102 -16.14 5.05 2.99
N GLY A 103 -15.76 4.86 1.73
CA GLY A 103 -14.64 5.54 1.09
C GLY A 103 -13.25 5.04 1.50
N ARG A 104 -13.16 4.03 2.37
CA ARG A 104 -11.89 3.48 2.87
C ARG A 104 -11.33 2.43 1.92
N TRP A 105 -10.02 2.44 1.71
CA TRP A 105 -9.33 1.45 0.88
C TRP A 105 -8.87 0.24 1.69
N GLY A 106 -9.09 -0.97 1.16
CA GLY A 106 -8.53 -2.20 1.69
C GLY A 106 -7.94 -3.06 0.58
N LEU A 107 -6.85 -3.79 0.87
CA LEU A 107 -6.35 -4.79 -0.07
C LEU A 107 -7.38 -5.90 -0.24
N ALA A 108 -7.72 -6.19 -1.49
CA ALA A 108 -8.44 -7.38 -1.84
C ALA A 108 -7.47 -8.56 -1.77
N ALA A 109 -7.84 -9.64 -1.08
CA ALA A 109 -7.08 -10.88 -1.13
C ALA A 109 -6.86 -11.26 -2.60
N ALA A 110 -5.60 -11.51 -2.97
CA ALA A 110 -5.28 -12.09 -4.26
C ALA A 110 -6.10 -13.38 -4.41
N LYS A 111 -6.92 -13.46 -5.45
CA LYS A 111 -7.47 -14.74 -5.89
C LYS A 111 -6.42 -15.46 -6.70
#